data_AF-A0A9P8C320-F1
#
_entry.id   AF-A0A9P8C320-F1
#
_cell.length_a   1.000
_cell.length_b   1.000
_cell.length_c   1.000
_cell.angle_alpha   90.00
_cell.angle_beta   90.00
_cell.angle_gamma   90.00
#
_symmetry.space_group_name_H-M   'P 1'
#
loop_
_entity.id
_entity.type
_entity.pdbx_description
1 polymer ?
#
loop_
_entity_poly.entity_id
_entity_poly.type
_entity_poly.pdbx_seq_one_letter_code
_entity_poly.pdbx_strand_id
1 'polypeptide(L)'
;MNLTTLLATLVPAASILAAPQFTPACPGCPISVSVTNYLTGCSPGGCTYSFSVSGPSQAGFGSAFDTTCNGTDVQGFYKVCGVPDLAANLVPVQRGDQVLHIQRTPKIGSETILWYGNVTTGRVPKGEPQSFEVDLTAYGAIAGA
;
A
#
# COMPACT_ATOMS: atom_id res chain seq x y z
N MET A 1 57.84 5.98 45.86
CA MET A 1 57.78 6.29 44.42
C MET A 1 56.71 5.38 43.83
N ASN A 2 55.61 5.97 43.38
CA ASN A 2 54.40 5.31 42.86
C ASN A 2 54.61 4.98 41.38
N LEU A 3 54.17 3.80 40.90
CA LEU A 3 53.97 3.58 39.47
C LEU A 3 52.74 2.69 39.24
N THR A 4 51.60 3.35 39.04
CA THR A 4 50.33 2.76 38.57
C THR A 4 50.41 2.56 37.06
N THR A 5 50.25 1.32 36.59
CA THR A 5 50.18 0.99 35.15
C THR A 5 48.71 0.79 34.75
N LEU A 6 48.18 1.68 33.91
CA LEU A 6 46.87 1.55 33.26
C LEU A 6 47.01 0.73 31.98
N LEU A 7 46.28 -0.39 31.86
CA LEU A 7 46.08 -1.07 30.58
C LEU A 7 44.77 -0.57 29.95
N ALA A 8 44.89 0.07 28.79
CA ALA A 8 43.78 0.54 27.96
C ALA A 8 43.12 -0.65 27.23
N THR A 9 41.80 -0.79 27.39
CA THR A 9 40.98 -1.77 26.66
C THR A 9 40.66 -1.24 25.26
N LEU A 10 41.12 -1.93 24.21
CA LEU A 10 40.68 -1.66 22.83
C LEU A 10 39.25 -2.16 22.64
N VAL A 11 38.32 -1.23 22.37
CA VAL A 11 36.97 -1.55 21.89
C VAL A 11 37.04 -1.73 20.37
N PRO A 12 36.68 -2.90 19.80
CA PRO A 12 36.61 -3.05 18.36
C PRO A 12 35.42 -2.24 17.80
N ALA A 13 35.71 -1.34 16.87
CA ALA A 13 34.69 -0.59 16.14
C ALA A 13 33.96 -1.54 15.18
N ALA A 14 32.72 -1.90 15.50
CA ALA A 14 31.83 -2.57 14.57
C ALA A 14 31.37 -1.56 13.52
N SER A 15 31.85 -1.72 12.28
CA SER A 15 31.35 -0.95 11.13
C SER A 15 29.91 -1.37 10.84
N ILE A 16 28.95 -0.54 11.25
CA ILE A 16 27.56 -0.69 10.88
C ILE A 16 27.47 -0.33 9.39
N LEU A 17 27.45 -1.32 8.50
CA LEU A 17 27.07 -1.11 7.11
C LEU A 17 25.61 -0.66 7.11
N ALA A 18 25.38 0.64 6.91
CA ALA A 18 24.06 1.18 6.69
C ALA A 18 23.48 0.50 5.44
N ALA A 19 22.34 -0.18 5.61
CA ALA A 19 21.60 -0.73 4.48
C ALA A 19 21.24 0.42 3.51
N PRO A 20 21.32 0.22 2.19
CA PRO A 20 20.87 1.22 1.24
C PRO A 20 19.36 1.40 1.42
N GLN A 21 18.98 2.53 2.03
CA GLN A 21 17.58 2.91 2.17
C GLN A 21 17.11 3.41 0.79
N PHE A 22 16.11 2.77 0.21
CA PHE A 22 15.49 3.32 -0.99
C PHE A 22 14.72 4.59 -0.59
N THR A 23 15.21 5.74 -1.05
CA THR A 23 14.42 6.96 -1.03
C THR A 23 13.55 6.98 -2.29
N PRO A 24 12.21 6.99 -2.16
CA PRO A 24 11.34 7.26 -3.30
C PRO A 24 11.82 8.55 -4.00
N ALA A 25 11.65 8.63 -5.33
CA ALA A 25 12.03 9.83 -6.10
C ALA A 25 11.42 11.13 -5.54
N CYS A 26 10.33 11.02 -4.78
CA CYS A 26 9.88 11.98 -3.80
C CYS A 26 9.12 11.23 -2.67
N PRO A 27 9.66 11.15 -1.45
CA PRO A 27 8.94 10.60 -0.31
C PRO A 27 7.66 11.41 -0.04
N GLY A 28 6.50 10.77 -0.05
CA GLY A 28 5.20 11.42 0.20
C GLY A 28 4.51 12.00 -1.05
N CYS A 29 5.12 11.95 -2.24
CA CYS A 29 4.41 12.34 -3.46
C CYS A 29 3.38 11.26 -3.83
N PRO A 30 2.11 11.63 -4.08
CA PRO A 30 1.09 10.67 -4.49
C PRO A 30 1.33 10.18 -5.92
N ILE A 31 0.97 8.93 -6.17
CA ILE A 31 0.81 8.36 -7.50
C ILE A 31 -0.66 8.01 -7.68
N SER A 32 -1.31 8.66 -8.65
CA SER A 32 -2.70 8.38 -8.99
C SER A 32 -2.81 7.04 -9.72
N VAL A 33 -3.73 6.20 -9.26
CA VAL A 33 -4.16 4.98 -9.96
C VAL A 33 -5.61 5.15 -10.42
N SER A 34 -5.88 4.68 -11.62
CA SER A 34 -7.20 4.83 -12.24
C SER A 34 -8.06 3.64 -11.86
N VAL A 35 -9.17 3.90 -11.16
CA VAL A 35 -10.21 2.92 -10.87
C VAL A 35 -11.34 3.10 -11.86
N THR A 36 -11.71 2.03 -12.55
CA THR A 36 -12.78 2.02 -13.54
C THR A 36 -13.72 0.86 -13.31
N ASN A 37 -14.95 0.98 -13.82
CA ASN A 37 -15.99 -0.03 -13.66
C ASN A 37 -16.23 -0.40 -12.18
N TYR A 38 -16.13 0.58 -11.27
CA TYR A 38 -16.38 0.37 -9.86
C TYR A 38 -17.85 0.09 -9.62
N LEU A 39 -18.13 -1.11 -9.13
CA LEU A 39 -19.44 -1.60 -8.77
C LEU A 39 -19.41 -2.01 -7.31
N THR A 40 -20.42 -1.55 -6.55
CA THR A 40 -20.69 -2.03 -5.18
C THR A 40 -22.15 -2.45 -5.06
N GLY A 41 -22.39 -3.48 -4.24
CA GLY A 41 -23.72 -4.02 -4.01
C GLY A 41 -23.85 -4.55 -2.59
N CYS A 42 -24.80 -4.00 -1.84
CA CYS A 42 -25.05 -4.36 -0.45
C CYS A 42 -26.30 -5.21 -0.26
N SER A 43 -26.22 -6.12 0.70
CA SER A 43 -27.31 -6.93 1.24
C SER A 43 -27.25 -6.88 2.77
N PRO A 44 -28.25 -7.42 3.50
CA PRO A 44 -28.16 -7.54 4.95
C PRO A 44 -26.93 -8.32 5.46
N GLY A 45 -26.33 -9.16 4.61
CA GLY A 45 -25.13 -9.93 4.94
C GLY A 45 -23.81 -9.22 4.65
N GLY A 46 -23.83 -8.00 4.12
CA GLY A 46 -22.63 -7.23 3.74
C GLY A 46 -22.66 -6.67 2.32
N CYS A 47 -21.61 -5.97 1.97
CA CYS A 47 -21.38 -5.32 0.69
C CYS A 47 -20.26 -6.00 -0.09
N THR A 48 -20.47 -6.13 -1.40
CA THR A 48 -19.48 -6.62 -2.36
C THR A 48 -18.92 -5.44 -3.15
N TYR A 49 -17.66 -5.52 -3.57
CA TYR A 49 -17.07 -4.60 -4.53
C TYR A 49 -16.37 -5.34 -5.67
N SER A 50 -16.34 -4.71 -6.84
CA SER A 50 -15.56 -5.13 -8.01
C SER A 50 -15.17 -3.92 -8.83
N PHE A 51 -13.93 -3.87 -9.32
CA PHE A 51 -13.43 -2.80 -10.19
C PHE A 51 -12.19 -3.23 -10.96
N SER A 52 -11.93 -2.54 -12.06
CA SER A 52 -10.63 -2.55 -12.74
C SER A 52 -9.76 -1.43 -12.21
N VAL A 53 -8.46 -1.66 -12.10
CA VAL A 53 -7.49 -0.68 -11.63
C VAL A 53 -6.20 -0.76 -12.44
N SER A 54 -5.72 0.42 -12.84
CA SER A 54 -4.45 0.55 -13.56
C SER A 54 -3.56 1.60 -12.91
N GLY A 55 -2.25 1.39 -13.03
CA GLY A 55 -1.24 2.29 -12.48
C GLY A 55 -0.01 2.37 -13.38
N PRO A 56 0.72 3.49 -13.31
CA PRO A 56 1.89 3.71 -14.17
C PRO A 56 3.09 2.86 -13.75
N SER A 57 4.06 2.72 -14.65
CA SER A 57 5.40 2.28 -14.28
C SER A 57 6.18 3.48 -13.77
N GLN A 58 6.63 3.45 -12.52
CA GLN A 58 7.38 4.56 -11.93
C GLN A 58 8.42 4.06 -10.92
N ALA A 59 9.56 4.76 -10.85
CA ALA A 59 10.61 4.46 -9.88
C ALA A 59 10.05 4.47 -8.45
N GLY A 60 10.23 3.36 -7.73
CA GLY A 60 9.73 3.17 -6.37
C GLY A 60 8.29 2.67 -6.26
N PHE A 61 7.52 2.70 -7.34
CA PHE A 61 6.15 2.20 -7.41
C PHE A 61 6.01 0.84 -8.11
N GLY A 62 7.03 0.48 -8.90
CA GLY A 62 7.11 -0.79 -9.61
C GLY A 62 6.72 -0.65 -11.08
N SER A 63 6.44 -1.79 -11.70
CA SER A 63 5.98 -1.86 -13.10
C SER A 63 4.54 -1.36 -13.22
N ALA A 64 4.19 -0.92 -14.43
CA ALA A 64 2.79 -0.67 -14.77
C ALA A 64 1.95 -1.93 -14.55
N PHE A 65 0.67 -1.72 -14.22
CA PHE A 65 -0.29 -2.80 -14.05
C PHE A 65 -1.66 -2.37 -14.57
N ASP A 66 -2.44 -3.37 -14.96
CA ASP A 66 -3.87 -3.26 -15.27
C ASP A 66 -4.49 -4.59 -14.82
N THR A 67 -5.39 -4.54 -13.85
CA THR A 67 -5.94 -5.73 -13.21
C THR A 67 -7.33 -5.47 -12.65
N THR A 68 -8.02 -6.53 -12.27
CA THR A 68 -9.27 -6.46 -11.52
C THR A 68 -9.02 -6.69 -10.02
N CYS A 69 -9.82 -6.02 -9.19
CA CYS A 69 -9.93 -6.23 -7.75
C CYS A 69 -11.39 -6.52 -7.39
N ASN A 70 -11.63 -7.48 -6.51
CA ASN A 70 -12.97 -7.78 -6.02
C ASN A 70 -12.94 -8.36 -4.60
N GLY A 71 -13.98 -8.10 -3.81
CA GLY A 71 -14.06 -8.58 -2.43
C GLY A 71 -15.36 -8.21 -1.74
N THR A 72 -15.33 -8.29 -0.42
CA THR A 72 -16.47 -8.00 0.45
C THR A 72 -16.03 -7.17 1.64
N ASP A 73 -16.90 -6.33 2.18
CA ASP A 73 -16.64 -5.61 3.43
C ASP A 73 -16.49 -6.54 4.65
N VAL A 74 -17.24 -7.64 4.70
CA VAL A 74 -17.19 -8.63 5.79
C VAL A 74 -15.87 -9.41 5.87
N GLN A 75 -15.00 -9.30 4.86
CA GLN A 75 -13.69 -9.94 4.90
C GLN A 75 -12.79 -9.29 5.96
N GLY A 76 -12.92 -7.98 6.20
CA GLY A 76 -12.20 -7.26 7.26
C GLY A 76 -10.68 -7.09 7.04
N PHE A 77 -10.12 -7.53 5.92
CA PHE A 77 -8.70 -7.40 5.58
C PHE A 77 -8.48 -7.11 4.08
N TYR A 78 -7.26 -6.76 3.70
CA TYR A 78 -6.89 -6.55 2.30
C TYR A 78 -6.90 -7.86 1.52
N LYS A 79 -7.70 -7.91 0.45
CA LYS A 79 -7.72 -9.02 -0.49
C LYS A 79 -6.88 -8.69 -1.70
N VAL A 80 -5.96 -9.61 -2.04
CA VAL A 80 -5.09 -9.52 -3.22
C VAL A 80 -5.94 -9.44 -4.48
N CYS A 81 -5.56 -8.54 -5.38
CA CYS A 81 -6.17 -8.36 -6.69
C CYS A 81 -5.60 -9.37 -7.70
N GLY A 82 -5.81 -9.18 -9.00
CA GLY A 82 -5.23 -10.07 -10.02
C GLY A 82 -3.69 -10.05 -10.12
N VAL A 83 -3.01 -9.12 -9.43
CA VAL A 83 -1.54 -9.11 -9.27
C VAL A 83 -1.15 -9.19 -7.79
N PRO A 84 -0.04 -9.90 -7.46
CA PRO A 84 0.27 -10.28 -6.07
C PRO A 84 0.68 -9.11 -5.19
N ASP A 85 1.13 -8.00 -5.77
CA ASP A 85 1.59 -6.82 -5.06
C ASP A 85 0.53 -5.73 -4.94
N LEU A 86 -0.73 -6.01 -5.32
CA LEU A 86 -1.84 -5.07 -5.22
C LEU A 86 -2.99 -5.73 -4.45
N ALA A 87 -3.55 -5.01 -3.48
CA ALA A 87 -4.66 -5.48 -2.70
C ALA A 87 -5.65 -4.36 -2.42
N ALA A 88 -6.91 -4.71 -2.18
CA ALA A 88 -7.96 -3.77 -1.87
C ALA A 88 -8.78 -4.23 -0.66
N ASN A 89 -9.37 -3.29 0.04
CA ASN A 89 -10.35 -3.56 1.09
C ASN A 89 -11.48 -2.53 1.01
N LEU A 90 -12.70 -2.95 1.33
CA LEU A 90 -13.85 -2.06 1.45
C LEU A 90 -14.19 -1.94 2.92
N VAL A 91 -14.12 -0.73 3.46
CA VAL A 91 -14.41 -0.46 4.87
C VAL A 91 -15.73 0.30 4.97
N PRO A 92 -16.76 -0.28 5.60
CA PRO A 92 -18.00 0.44 5.87
C PRO A 92 -17.74 1.59 6.85
N VAL A 93 -18.33 2.75 6.60
CA VAL A 93 -18.35 3.87 7.54
C VAL A 93 -19.79 4.20 7.96
N GLN A 94 -19.93 5.11 8.94
CA GLN A 94 -21.24 5.50 9.45
C GLN A 94 -22.13 6.10 8.34
N ARG A 95 -23.45 5.95 8.47
CA ARG A 95 -24.49 6.45 7.54
C ARG A 95 -24.53 5.79 6.14
N GLY A 96 -23.80 4.70 5.94
CA GLY A 96 -23.89 3.88 4.73
C GLY A 96 -23.02 4.36 3.57
N ASP A 97 -22.04 5.22 3.85
CA ASP A 97 -20.91 5.44 2.95
C ASP A 97 -19.90 4.30 3.11
N GLN A 98 -19.03 4.14 2.11
CA GLN A 98 -17.97 3.14 2.11
C GLN A 98 -16.65 3.79 1.74
N VAL A 99 -15.56 3.30 2.31
CA VAL A 99 -14.22 3.74 1.94
C VAL A 99 -13.54 2.58 1.23
N LEU A 100 -13.17 2.80 -0.02
CA LEU A 100 -12.34 1.88 -0.77
C LEU A 100 -10.88 2.17 -0.43
N HIS A 101 -10.20 1.17 0.09
CA HIS A 101 -8.78 1.20 0.42
C HIS A 101 -8.02 0.41 -0.65
N ILE A 102 -6.94 0.98 -1.17
CA ILE A 102 -6.03 0.31 -2.12
C ILE A 102 -4.63 0.35 -1.53
N GLN A 103 -3.98 -0.80 -1.53
CA GLN A 103 -2.61 -0.98 -1.09
C GLN A 103 -1.79 -1.62 -2.20
N ARG A 104 -0.57 -1.12 -2.41
CA ARG A 104 0.43 -1.76 -3.28
C ARG A 104 1.73 -2.00 -2.51
N THR A 105 2.34 -3.15 -2.70
CA THR A 105 3.60 -3.55 -2.05
C THR A 105 4.63 -4.05 -3.06
N PRO A 106 5.07 -3.21 -4.01
CA PRO A 106 6.07 -3.61 -4.98
C PRO A 106 7.41 -3.93 -4.31
N LYS A 107 8.12 -4.92 -4.84
CA LYS A 107 9.51 -5.20 -4.47
C LYS A 107 10.43 -4.36 -5.35
N ILE A 108 11.19 -3.47 -4.73
CA ILE A 108 12.14 -2.55 -5.38
C ILE A 108 13.54 -2.90 -4.87
N GLY A 109 14.31 -3.62 -5.69
CA GLY A 109 15.60 -4.18 -5.25
C GLY A 109 15.39 -5.20 -4.12
N SER A 110 15.99 -4.93 -2.96
CA SER A 110 15.86 -5.76 -1.75
C SER A 110 14.72 -5.32 -0.82
N GLU A 111 14.07 -4.19 -1.09
CA GLU A 111 13.05 -3.64 -0.21
C GLU A 111 11.64 -3.85 -0.77
N THR A 112 10.66 -3.99 0.12
CA THR A 112 9.24 -3.95 -0.22
C THR A 112 8.71 -2.60 0.21
N ILE A 113 8.15 -1.80 -0.71
CA ILE A 113 7.66 -0.46 -0.38
C ILE A 113 6.15 -0.50 -0.18
N LEU A 114 5.64 0.05 0.92
CA LEU A 114 4.19 0.17 1.14
C LEU A 114 3.66 1.46 0.49
N TRP A 115 2.75 1.30 -0.46
CA TRP A 115 1.93 2.37 -1.02
C TRP A 115 0.49 2.18 -0.58
N TYR A 116 -0.16 3.26 -0.17
CA TYR A 116 -1.54 3.22 0.31
C TYR A 116 -2.30 4.48 -0.07
N GLY A 117 -3.57 4.30 -0.41
CA GLY A 117 -4.52 5.37 -0.63
C GLY A 117 -5.94 4.89 -0.44
N ASN A 118 -6.86 5.84 -0.31
CA ASN A 118 -8.26 5.54 -0.13
C ASN A 118 -9.14 6.63 -0.74
N VAL A 119 -10.39 6.27 -0.99
CA VAL A 119 -11.42 7.20 -1.45
C VAL A 119 -12.74 6.82 -0.81
N THR A 120 -13.48 7.83 -0.36
CA THR A 120 -14.87 7.64 0.05
C THR A 120 -15.71 7.46 -1.19
N THR A 121 -16.12 6.23 -1.45
CA THR A 121 -17.16 5.96 -2.43
C THR A 121 -18.48 6.19 -1.71
N GLY A 122 -19.23 7.22 -2.10
CA GLY A 122 -20.59 7.41 -1.57
C GLY A 122 -21.47 6.18 -1.85
N ARG A 123 -22.77 6.25 -1.54
CA ARG A 123 -23.70 5.22 -2.04
C ARG A 123 -23.70 5.22 -3.55
N VAL A 124 -22.96 4.29 -4.15
CA VAL A 124 -23.04 4.05 -5.59
C VAL A 124 -24.44 3.48 -5.86
N PRO A 125 -25.24 4.14 -6.72
CA PRO A 125 -26.49 3.57 -7.17
C PRO A 125 -26.23 2.17 -7.73
N LYS A 126 -27.00 1.19 -7.25
CA LYS A 126 -26.84 -0.21 -7.63
C LYS A 126 -26.86 -0.33 -9.16
N GLY A 127 -25.74 -0.78 -9.74
CA GLY A 127 -25.65 -1.12 -11.17
C GLY A 127 -25.11 -0.02 -12.09
N GLU A 128 -24.72 1.14 -11.57
CA GLU A 128 -24.05 2.16 -12.38
C GLU A 128 -22.52 2.16 -12.11
N PRO A 129 -21.70 1.75 -13.10
CA PRO A 129 -20.25 1.71 -12.93
C PRO A 129 -19.68 3.12 -12.76
N GLN A 130 -18.82 3.30 -11.76
CA GLN A 130 -18.09 4.55 -11.53
C GLN A 130 -16.63 4.45 -11.92
N SER A 131 -16.04 5.59 -12.26
CA SER A 131 -14.61 5.75 -12.49
C SER A 131 -14.11 6.94 -11.69
N PHE A 132 -12.95 6.78 -11.07
CA PHE A 132 -12.30 7.80 -10.26
C PHE A 132 -10.82 7.48 -10.09
N GLU A 133 -10.04 8.46 -9.68
CA GLU A 133 -8.63 8.28 -9.34
C GLU A 133 -8.47 8.07 -7.84
N VAL A 134 -7.49 7.25 -7.46
CA VAL A 134 -7.05 7.11 -6.07
C VAL A 134 -5.59 7.45 -5.99
N ASP A 135 -5.25 8.44 -5.18
CA ASP A 135 -3.87 8.82 -4.91
C ASP A 135 -3.25 7.86 -3.90
N LEU A 136 -2.21 7.12 -4.32
CA LEU A 136 -1.43 6.26 -3.45
C LEU A 136 -0.17 6.99 -2.99
N THR A 137 0.05 7.04 -1.68
CA THR A 137 1.24 7.64 -1.07
C THR A 137 2.17 6.56 -0.53
N ALA A 138 3.47 6.73 -0.71
CA ALA A 138 4.47 5.84 -0.12
C ALA A 138 4.61 6.10 1.39
N TYR A 139 4.50 5.03 2.19
CA TYR A 139 4.69 5.06 3.64
C TYR A 139 6.08 4.57 4.07
N GLY A 140 6.83 3.93 3.17
CA GLY A 140 8.21 3.51 3.40
C GLY A 140 8.44 2.02 3.11
N ALA A 141 9.68 1.59 3.35
CA ALA A 141 10.05 0.18 3.25
C ALA A 141 9.48 -0.61 4.43
N ILE A 142 8.83 -1.73 4.13
CA ILE A 142 8.38 -2.73 5.10
C ILE A 142 9.28 -3.95 5.02
N ALA A 143 9.56 -4.58 6.17
CA ALA A 143 10.33 -5.81 6.20
C ALA A 143 9.61 -6.88 5.37
N GLY A 144 10.30 -7.45 4.38
CA GLY A 144 9.80 -8.59 3.64
C GLY A 144 9.61 -9.77 4.60
N ALA A 145 8.43 -10.40 4.54
CA ALA A 145 8.20 -11.69 5.18
C ALA A 145 9.07 -12.79 4.53
#